data_AF-A0A953HVU0-F1
#
_entry.id   AF-A0A953HVU0-F1
#
_cell.length_a   1.000
_cell.length_b   1.000
_cell.length_c   1.000
_cell.angle_alpha   90.00
_cell.angle_beta   90.00
_cell.angle_gamma   90.00
#
_symmetry.space_group_name_H-M   'P 1'
#
loop_
_entity.id
_entity.type
_entity.pdbx_description
1 polymer ?
#
loop_
_entity_poly.entity_id
_entity_poly.type
_entity_poly.pdbx_seq_one_letter_code
_entity_poly.pdbx_strand_id
1 'polypeptide(L)'
;MTLEAENNQLKAENQELKREMIYVRHELNQLKQMMFGSRSERSKTLYYDHGQMKLFEEEKPGEKPEVKKIKVRSHDKVKIRKKPKRAIFPADLPREDQTLNPEGIDEDQYQKIGEDITEILAYRPGEIYVKQIIRPRWVPITKEDSDETEKAVLQEPIPPRLIPKGMVDESLVAHIIEEKFLHHTPVYRLVKKYKQIGVDFIKNRNLHNWIHQAAEALMSLYHLLEKDMLSSPYLQGGESTLKVLSSKKPGASHTGYMWLIHNPENQTTLFHYDPTRQHRVAHELFGQYGGILQADGYEAYESVAKANPQMRLINCMAHARRKFVEASNSDPPEAKYYLVQIGALYHLERELREQKADYETRFNKRQEIAVPILSELENWMKELVMQKSILPKSPLGKVKPLPTL
;
A
#
# COMPACT_ATOMS: atom_id res chain seq x y z
N MET A 1 -46.15 -39.09 28.15
CA MET A 1 -45.84 -38.23 26.99
C MET A 1 -46.30 -38.98 25.76
N THR A 2 -47.07 -38.35 24.87
CA THR A 2 -47.61 -39.02 23.68
C THR A 2 -46.49 -39.32 22.68
N LEU A 3 -46.56 -40.47 22.01
CA LEU A 3 -45.61 -40.89 20.97
C LEU A 3 -45.38 -39.81 19.88
N GLU A 4 -46.37 -38.95 19.66
CA GLU A 4 -46.27 -37.80 18.74
C GLU A 4 -45.33 -36.69 19.24
N ALA A 5 -45.29 -36.43 20.55
CA ALA A 5 -44.38 -35.45 21.14
C ALA A 5 -42.93 -35.92 21.02
N GLU A 6 -42.69 -37.21 21.26
CA GLU A 6 -41.37 -37.83 21.14
C GLU A 6 -40.90 -37.91 19.68
N ASN A 7 -41.80 -38.21 18.73
CA ASN A 7 -41.50 -38.15 17.29
C ASN A 7 -41.17 -36.74 16.81
N ASN A 8 -41.87 -35.73 17.32
CA ASN A 8 -41.59 -34.33 16.98
C ASN A 8 -40.27 -33.85 17.57
N GLN A 9 -39.93 -34.29 18.79
CA GLN A 9 -38.64 -34.01 19.42
C GLN A 9 -37.48 -34.68 18.65
N LEU A 10 -37.60 -35.96 18.30
CA LEU A 10 -36.60 -36.68 17.51
C LEU A 10 -36.42 -36.13 16.10
N LYS A 11 -37.49 -35.57 15.49
CA LYS A 11 -37.40 -34.86 14.21
C LYS A 11 -36.65 -33.53 14.35
N ALA A 12 -36.88 -32.79 15.44
CA ALA A 12 -36.16 -31.55 15.72
C ALA A 12 -34.66 -31.83 15.96
N GLU A 13 -34.33 -32.83 16.76
CA GLU A 13 -32.95 -33.26 17.02
C GLU A 13 -32.26 -33.77 15.74
N ASN A 14 -32.95 -34.55 14.90
CA ASN A 14 -32.40 -34.97 13.60
C ASN A 14 -32.15 -33.78 12.66
N GLN A 15 -33.01 -32.77 12.68
CA GLN A 15 -32.78 -31.55 11.90
C GLN A 15 -31.57 -30.77 12.44
N GLU A 16 -31.41 -30.71 13.76
CA GLU A 16 -30.26 -30.06 14.42
C GLU A 16 -28.94 -30.78 14.12
N LEU A 17 -28.90 -32.12 14.25
CA LEU A 17 -27.73 -32.92 13.91
C LEU A 17 -27.35 -32.84 12.43
N LYS A 18 -28.34 -32.80 11.52
CA LYS A 18 -28.08 -32.58 10.09
C LYS A 18 -27.46 -31.21 9.84
N ARG A 19 -27.89 -30.17 10.56
CA ARG A 19 -27.31 -28.81 10.48
C ARG A 19 -25.88 -28.79 10.98
N GLU A 20 -25.60 -29.43 12.12
CA GLU A 20 -24.23 -29.55 12.63
C GLU A 20 -23.32 -30.32 11.67
N MET A 21 -23.81 -31.42 11.08
CA MET A 21 -23.04 -32.17 10.09
C MET A 21 -22.69 -31.32 8.86
N ILE A 22 -23.61 -30.49 8.38
CA ILE A 22 -23.35 -29.55 7.26
C ILE A 22 -22.30 -28.51 7.69
N TYR A 23 -22.42 -27.95 8.90
CA TYR A 23 -21.46 -26.98 9.43
C TYR A 23 -20.04 -27.56 9.57
N VAL A 24 -19.90 -28.75 10.16
CA VAL A 24 -18.59 -29.40 10.33
C VAL A 24 -17.98 -29.81 8.99
N ARG A 25 -18.80 -30.30 8.04
CA ARG A 25 -18.34 -30.59 6.68
C ARG A 25 -17.84 -29.33 5.97
N HIS A 26 -18.50 -28.19 6.20
CA HIS A 26 -18.05 -26.91 5.67
C HIS A 26 -16.67 -26.53 6.19
N GLU A 27 -16.45 -26.57 7.52
CA GLU A 27 -15.14 -26.24 8.11
C GLU A 27 -14.04 -27.17 7.59
N LEU A 28 -14.31 -28.48 7.48
CA LEU A 28 -13.37 -29.44 6.91
C LEU A 28 -13.04 -29.13 5.45
N ASN A 29 -14.04 -28.76 4.65
CA ASN A 29 -13.82 -28.41 3.25
C ASN A 29 -13.06 -27.08 3.10
N GLN A 30 -13.33 -26.08 3.94
CA GLN A 30 -12.54 -24.84 3.99
C GLN A 30 -11.07 -25.15 4.32
N LEU A 31 -10.81 -25.95 5.35
CA LEU A 31 -9.44 -26.33 5.73
C LEU A 31 -8.73 -27.06 4.59
N LYS A 32 -9.41 -28.02 3.94
CA LYS A 32 -8.87 -28.72 2.76
C LYS A 32 -8.58 -27.76 1.61
N GLN A 33 -9.44 -26.78 1.35
CA GLN A 33 -9.24 -25.80 0.29
C GLN A 33 -8.13 -24.80 0.61
N MET A 34 -7.95 -24.40 1.87
CA MET A 34 -6.82 -23.56 2.30
C MET A 34 -5.49 -24.29 2.19
N MET A 35 -5.48 -25.60 2.47
CA MET A 35 -4.28 -26.45 2.44
C MET A 35 -3.91 -26.89 1.01
N PHE A 36 -4.90 -27.28 0.21
CA PHE A 36 -4.70 -27.99 -1.07
C PHE A 36 -5.38 -27.33 -2.28
N GLY A 37 -6.22 -26.31 -2.07
CA GLY A 37 -6.98 -25.64 -3.12
C GLY A 37 -6.19 -24.58 -3.88
N SER A 38 -6.61 -24.29 -5.11
CA SER A 38 -6.04 -23.18 -5.87
C SER A 38 -6.44 -21.84 -5.26
N ARG A 39 -5.47 -20.92 -5.09
CA ARG A 39 -5.72 -19.55 -4.63
C ARG A 39 -6.41 -18.65 -5.68
N SER A 40 -6.62 -19.16 -6.89
CA SER A 40 -7.33 -18.43 -7.95
C SER A 40 -8.84 -18.64 -7.82
N GLU A 41 -9.60 -17.54 -7.82
CA GLU A 41 -11.08 -17.55 -7.84
C GLU A 41 -11.67 -17.65 -9.25
N ARG A 42 -10.83 -17.86 -10.28
CA ARG A 42 -11.30 -18.12 -11.64
C ARG A 42 -11.92 -19.52 -11.68
N SER A 43 -13.22 -19.60 -11.94
CA SER A 43 -13.90 -20.87 -12.16
C SER A 43 -13.34 -21.54 -13.42
N LYS A 44 -12.61 -22.65 -13.25
CA LYS A 44 -12.16 -23.51 -14.37
C LYS A 44 -13.33 -24.20 -15.08
N THR A 45 -14.49 -24.27 -14.43
CA THR A 45 -15.68 -24.97 -14.93
C THR A 45 -16.57 -24.12 -15.82
N LEU A 46 -16.30 -22.82 -15.96
CA LEU A 46 -17.12 -21.93 -16.82
C LEU A 46 -16.42 -21.49 -18.10
N TYR A 47 -15.11 -21.73 -18.24
CA TYR A 47 -14.37 -21.39 -19.45
C TYR A 47 -13.33 -22.47 -19.70
N TYR A 48 -13.59 -23.28 -20.72
CA TYR A 48 -12.68 -24.27 -21.27
C TYR A 48 -11.39 -23.58 -21.72
N ASP A 49 -10.31 -23.79 -20.98
CA ASP A 49 -8.95 -23.71 -21.52
C ASP A 49 -8.37 -25.13 -21.49
N HIS A 50 -8.57 -25.83 -22.61
CA HIS A 50 -8.06 -27.19 -22.85
C HIS A 50 -6.61 -27.19 -23.39
N GLY A 51 -5.85 -26.11 -23.23
CA GLY A 51 -4.49 -26.00 -23.77
C GLY A 51 -3.34 -26.22 -22.78
N GLN A 52 -3.55 -26.11 -21.47
CA GLN A 52 -2.42 -26.04 -20.55
C GLN A 52 -1.99 -27.43 -20.02
N MET A 53 -1.01 -28.04 -20.69
CA MET A 53 -0.26 -29.17 -20.14
C MET A 53 0.53 -28.72 -18.89
N LYS A 54 0.54 -29.55 -17.84
CA LYS A 54 1.38 -29.34 -16.65
C LYS A 54 2.85 -29.47 -17.06
N LEU A 55 3.58 -28.35 -17.07
CA LEU A 55 4.98 -28.29 -17.54
C LEU A 55 6.00 -28.84 -16.52
N PHE A 56 5.60 -29.11 -15.28
CA PHE A 56 6.50 -29.61 -14.24
C PHE A 56 5.84 -30.73 -13.43
N GLU A 57 6.58 -31.83 -13.25
CA GLU A 57 6.31 -32.84 -12.23
C GLU A 57 6.69 -32.26 -10.86
N GLU A 58 5.87 -32.50 -9.84
CA GLU A 58 6.14 -32.06 -8.47
C GLU A 58 7.38 -32.79 -7.93
N GLU A 59 8.53 -32.13 -7.97
CA GLU A 59 9.75 -32.60 -7.28
C GLU A 59 9.51 -32.64 -5.77
N LYS A 60 9.76 -33.82 -5.19
CA LYS A 60 9.78 -34.01 -3.74
C LYS A 60 10.89 -33.13 -3.12
N PRO A 61 10.66 -32.52 -1.95
CA PRO A 61 11.66 -31.68 -1.31
C PRO A 61 12.89 -32.51 -0.92
N GLY A 62 14.02 -32.26 -1.59
CA GLY A 62 15.32 -32.81 -1.22
C GLY A 62 15.82 -32.23 0.11
N GLU A 63 16.46 -33.10 0.91
CA GLU A 63 17.07 -32.73 2.20
C GLU A 63 18.11 -31.62 2.04
N LYS A 64 18.04 -30.63 2.95
CA LYS A 64 19.03 -29.56 3.04
C LYS A 64 20.31 -30.11 3.67
N PRO A 65 21.50 -29.95 3.05
CA PRO A 65 22.74 -30.33 3.69
C PRO A 65 23.04 -29.41 4.88
N GLU A 66 23.47 -29.99 6.00
CA GLU A 66 23.94 -29.27 7.18
C GLU A 66 25.24 -28.52 6.87
N VAL A 67 25.20 -27.19 6.98
CA VAL A 67 26.39 -26.34 6.89
C VAL A 67 27.09 -26.29 8.25
N LYS A 68 28.23 -26.98 8.37
CA LYS A 68 29.12 -26.86 9.54
C LYS A 68 29.74 -25.45 9.58
N LYS A 69 29.36 -24.65 10.59
CA LYS A 69 29.95 -23.34 10.86
C LYS A 69 31.33 -23.50 11.51
N ILE A 70 32.39 -23.13 10.79
CA ILE A 70 33.74 -23.00 11.34
C ILE A 70 33.81 -21.67 12.12
N LYS A 71 34.13 -21.73 13.41
CA LYS A 71 34.39 -20.53 14.24
C LYS A 71 35.80 -20.02 13.94
N VAL A 72 35.89 -18.84 13.31
CA VAL A 72 37.16 -18.09 13.17
C VAL A 72 37.31 -17.16 14.38
N ARG A 73 38.51 -17.17 14.99
CA ARG A 73 38.84 -16.34 16.16
C ARG A 73 38.89 -14.85 15.78
N SER A 74 38.19 -14.02 16.56
CA SER A 74 38.23 -12.56 16.45
C SER A 74 39.60 -12.03 16.86
N HIS A 75 40.14 -11.09 16.08
CA HIS A 75 41.29 -10.29 16.50
C HIS A 75 40.79 -8.94 17.01
N ASP A 76 41.19 -8.58 18.22
CA ASP A 76 40.92 -7.26 18.80
C ASP A 76 41.79 -6.20 18.11
N LYS A 77 41.16 -5.36 17.29
CA LYS A 77 41.79 -4.15 16.76
C LYS A 77 41.54 -2.99 17.72
N VAL A 78 42.59 -2.57 18.41
CA VAL A 78 42.64 -1.30 19.17
C VAL A 78 42.40 -0.14 18.19
N LYS A 79 41.28 0.58 18.35
CA LYS A 79 40.95 1.76 17.55
C LYS A 79 41.68 2.99 18.08
N ILE A 80 42.76 3.37 17.41
CA ILE A 80 43.35 4.70 17.56
C ILE A 80 42.40 5.72 16.92
N ARG A 81 41.81 6.61 17.73
CA ARG A 81 40.97 7.73 17.25
C ARG A 81 41.86 8.74 16.52
N LYS A 82 41.95 8.66 15.19
CA LYS A 82 42.45 9.76 14.35
C LYS A 82 41.37 10.83 14.19
N LYS A 83 41.75 12.10 14.32
CA LYS A 83 40.89 13.25 13.99
C LYS A 83 40.36 13.09 12.55
N PRO A 84 39.07 13.30 12.27
CA PRO A 84 38.52 13.10 10.93
C PRO A 84 39.08 14.16 9.96
N LYS A 85 39.87 13.73 8.97
CA LYS A 85 40.20 14.54 7.79
C LYS A 85 39.01 14.48 6.83
N ARG A 86 38.51 15.65 6.40
CA ARG A 86 37.41 15.82 5.44
C ARG A 86 37.88 15.52 4.00
N ALA A 87 38.11 14.26 3.70
CA ALA A 87 38.02 13.76 2.32
C ALA A 87 37.17 12.49 2.40
N ILE A 88 35.85 12.70 2.42
CA ILE A 88 34.87 11.63 2.68
C ILE A 88 34.45 10.94 1.37
N PHE A 89 34.60 11.63 0.24
CA PHE A 89 34.25 11.14 -1.08
C PHE A 89 35.49 10.62 -1.83
N PRO A 90 35.39 9.48 -2.55
CA PRO A 90 36.46 9.01 -3.42
C PRO A 90 36.94 10.07 -4.41
N ALA A 91 38.24 10.06 -4.73
CA ALA A 91 38.81 10.95 -5.74
C ALA A 91 38.27 10.62 -7.14
N ASP A 92 38.04 9.33 -7.41
CA ASP A 92 37.64 8.80 -8.71
C ASP A 92 36.18 9.12 -9.09
N LEU A 93 35.38 9.65 -8.15
CA LEU A 93 34.03 10.07 -8.49
C LEU A 93 34.06 11.38 -9.29
N PRO A 94 33.23 11.49 -10.35
CA PRO A 94 33.13 12.72 -11.15
C PRO A 94 32.64 13.87 -10.27
N ARG A 95 33.18 15.07 -10.51
CA ARG A 95 32.80 16.32 -9.82
C ARG A 95 32.15 17.27 -10.80
N GLU A 96 31.04 17.88 -10.39
CA GLU A 96 30.35 18.91 -11.15
C GLU A 96 30.19 20.17 -10.31
N ASP A 97 30.67 21.29 -10.85
CA ASP A 97 30.69 22.57 -10.16
C ASP A 97 29.42 23.35 -10.42
N GLN A 98 28.80 23.84 -9.35
CA GLN A 98 27.66 24.74 -9.38
C GLN A 98 28.03 26.01 -8.61
N THR A 99 28.35 27.07 -9.33
CA THR A 99 28.64 28.38 -8.75
C THR A 99 27.36 29.16 -8.50
N LEU A 100 27.16 29.61 -7.27
CA LEU A 100 26.05 30.47 -6.86
C LEU A 100 26.59 31.87 -6.58
N ASN A 101 26.44 32.76 -7.55
CA ASN A 101 26.72 34.18 -7.39
C ASN A 101 25.44 34.91 -6.95
N PRO A 102 25.54 35.88 -6.02
CA PRO A 102 24.39 36.71 -5.68
C PRO A 102 24.00 37.62 -6.84
N GLU A 103 22.72 37.98 -6.92
CA GLU A 103 22.16 38.79 -8.01
C GLU A 103 22.78 40.19 -8.05
N GLY A 104 23.06 40.70 -9.26
CA GLY A 104 23.53 42.07 -9.47
C GLY A 104 25.02 42.32 -9.26
N ILE A 105 25.84 41.27 -9.18
CA ILE A 105 27.30 41.42 -9.14
C ILE A 105 27.87 41.74 -10.53
N ASP A 106 28.57 42.86 -10.58
CA ASP A 106 29.41 43.29 -11.69
C ASP A 106 30.89 43.12 -11.30
N GLU A 107 31.68 42.40 -12.09
CA GLU A 107 33.08 42.08 -11.79
C GLU A 107 33.97 43.34 -11.75
N ASP A 108 33.52 44.43 -12.38
CA ASP A 108 34.21 45.73 -12.37
C ASP A 108 33.99 46.52 -11.07
N GLN A 109 32.93 46.19 -10.32
CA GLN A 109 32.55 46.89 -9.08
C GLN A 109 32.77 46.05 -7.82
N TYR A 110 32.98 44.74 -7.96
CA TYR A 110 33.12 43.81 -6.85
C TYR A 110 34.33 42.89 -7.02
N GLN A 111 35.12 42.73 -5.96
CA GLN A 111 36.24 41.81 -5.93
C GLN A 111 35.88 40.53 -5.18
N LYS A 112 36.22 39.37 -5.78
CA LYS A 112 36.13 38.06 -5.12
C LYS A 112 37.26 37.90 -4.10
N ILE A 113 36.90 37.73 -2.83
CA ILE A 113 37.87 37.56 -1.71
C ILE A 113 38.11 36.09 -1.39
N GLY A 114 37.13 35.23 -1.65
CA GLY A 114 37.23 33.80 -1.37
C GLY A 114 35.98 33.06 -1.81
N GLU A 115 35.92 31.77 -1.49
CA GLU A 115 34.77 30.93 -1.82
C GLU A 115 34.55 29.87 -0.74
N ASP A 116 33.29 29.54 -0.51
CA ASP A 116 32.91 28.37 0.28
C ASP A 116 32.46 27.26 -0.66
N ILE A 117 33.17 26.14 -0.63
CA ILE A 117 32.84 24.94 -1.41
C ILE A 117 32.11 23.94 -0.51
N THR A 118 30.90 23.54 -0.92
CA THR A 118 30.14 22.48 -0.27
C THR A 118 30.04 21.28 -1.22
N GLU A 119 30.64 20.16 -0.85
CA GLU A 119 30.55 18.92 -1.61
C GLU A 119 29.40 18.04 -1.11
N ILE A 120 28.55 17.58 -2.04
CA ILE A 120 27.45 16.64 -1.77
C ILE A 120 27.41 15.53 -2.80
N LEU A 121 26.98 14.34 -2.38
CA LEU A 121 26.83 13.19 -3.27
C LEU A 121 25.47 13.23 -3.97
N ALA A 122 25.47 13.29 -5.30
CA ALA A 122 24.30 13.38 -6.15
C ALA A 122 24.19 12.15 -7.07
N TYR A 123 23.00 11.99 -7.66
CA TYR A 123 22.70 10.88 -8.56
C TYR A 123 22.06 11.39 -9.85
N ARG A 124 22.55 10.87 -10.97
CA ARG A 124 21.83 10.88 -12.26
C ARG A 124 21.72 9.45 -12.76
N PRO A 125 20.77 9.12 -13.64
CA PRO A 125 20.57 7.74 -14.09
C PRO A 125 21.88 7.05 -14.49
N GLY A 126 22.27 6.01 -13.74
CA GLY A 126 23.47 5.22 -14.00
C GLY A 126 24.77 5.75 -13.39
N GLU A 127 24.78 6.93 -12.76
CA GLU A 127 26.01 7.58 -12.29
C GLU A 127 25.83 8.33 -10.98
N ILE A 128 26.79 8.13 -10.08
CA ILE A 128 26.89 8.86 -8.81
C ILE A 128 28.06 9.82 -8.95
N TYR A 129 27.84 11.07 -8.61
CA TYR A 129 28.82 12.13 -8.77
C TYR A 129 28.82 13.06 -7.55
N VAL A 130 29.87 13.86 -7.40
CA VAL A 130 30.00 14.85 -6.33
C VAL A 130 29.63 16.21 -6.91
N LYS A 131 28.54 16.78 -6.44
CA LYS A 131 28.12 18.14 -6.78
C LYS A 131 28.82 19.11 -5.84
N GLN A 132 29.63 20.01 -6.40
CA GLN A 132 30.37 21.03 -5.67
C GLN A 132 29.61 22.36 -5.76
N ILE A 133 28.94 22.76 -4.68
CA ILE A 133 28.27 24.06 -4.60
C ILE A 133 29.31 25.09 -4.17
N ILE A 134 29.74 25.92 -5.11
CA ILE A 134 30.73 26.98 -4.91
C ILE A 134 29.99 28.28 -4.65
N ARG A 135 30.24 28.91 -3.50
CA ARG A 135 29.62 30.18 -3.10
C ARG A 135 30.70 31.24 -2.90
N PRO A 136 31.05 32.01 -3.95
CA PRO A 136 32.02 33.07 -3.87
C PRO A 136 31.59 34.17 -2.89
N ARG A 137 32.56 34.77 -2.20
CA ARG A 137 32.39 35.92 -1.32
C ARG A 137 32.92 37.16 -2.03
N TRP A 138 32.06 38.16 -2.15
CA TRP A 138 32.34 39.39 -2.87
C TRP A 138 32.32 40.59 -1.93
N VAL A 139 33.16 41.59 -2.22
CA VAL A 139 33.17 42.89 -1.54
C VAL A 139 33.30 43.99 -2.59
N PRO A 140 32.59 45.12 -2.41
CA PRO A 140 32.67 46.25 -3.33
C PRO A 140 34.10 46.80 -3.40
N ILE A 141 34.55 47.12 -4.61
CA ILE A 141 35.82 47.78 -4.89
C ILE A 141 35.60 49.27 -4.59
N THR A 142 35.59 49.66 -3.32
CA THR A 142 35.61 51.09 -2.97
C THR A 142 36.96 51.68 -3.39
N LYS A 143 36.94 52.51 -4.44
CA LYS A 143 37.99 53.50 -4.66
C LYS A 143 37.75 54.62 -3.65
N GLU A 144 38.70 54.76 -2.73
CA GLU A 144 38.89 55.86 -1.79
C GLU A 144 38.08 55.86 -0.48
N ASP A 145 38.81 56.25 0.55
CA ASP A 145 38.46 56.42 1.96
C ASP A 145 37.10 57.10 2.18
N SER A 146 36.06 56.30 2.44
CA SER A 146 34.87 56.81 3.14
C SER A 146 34.45 55.84 4.25
N ASP A 147 34.21 56.47 5.39
CA ASP A 147 33.92 56.00 6.74
C ASP A 147 33.23 54.62 6.90
N GLU A 148 33.93 53.77 7.67
CA GLU A 148 33.54 52.74 8.65
C GLU A 148 32.17 52.02 8.69
N THR A 149 31.20 52.17 7.79
CA THR A 149 29.87 51.57 8.04
C THR A 149 29.20 50.70 6.98
N GLU A 150 29.86 50.28 5.88
CA GLU A 150 29.19 49.30 4.98
C GLU A 150 30.11 48.45 4.07
N LYS A 151 31.17 47.82 4.61
CA LYS A 151 31.81 46.68 3.92
C LYS A 151 30.96 45.42 4.09
N ALA A 152 29.75 45.40 3.51
CA ALA A 152 28.90 44.23 3.50
C ALA A 152 29.50 43.15 2.59
N VAL A 153 29.91 42.02 3.15
CA VAL A 153 30.31 40.84 2.37
C VAL A 153 29.05 40.27 1.70
N LEU A 154 29.02 40.29 0.37
CA LEU A 154 27.93 39.70 -0.41
C LEU A 154 28.26 38.23 -0.69
N GLN A 155 27.37 37.34 -0.28
CA GLN A 155 27.46 35.92 -0.54
C GLN A 155 26.07 35.32 -0.63
N GLU A 156 25.84 34.48 -1.64
CA GLU A 156 24.58 33.77 -1.79
C GLU A 156 24.38 32.77 -0.62
N PRO A 157 23.22 32.77 0.07
CA PRO A 157 22.92 31.77 1.07
C PRO A 157 22.95 30.36 0.47
N ILE A 158 23.25 29.36 1.31
CA ILE A 158 23.15 27.98 0.85
C ILE A 158 21.67 27.68 0.56
N PRO A 159 21.35 27.10 -0.62
CA PRO A 159 19.97 26.73 -0.91
C PRO A 159 19.39 25.84 0.18
N PRO A 160 18.10 26.00 0.52
CA PRO A 160 17.43 25.08 1.43
C PRO A 160 17.48 23.67 0.84
N ARG A 161 17.79 22.70 1.70
CA ARG A 161 17.94 21.29 1.31
C ARG A 161 17.06 20.42 2.18
N LEU A 162 16.65 19.28 1.63
CA LEU A 162 15.86 18.26 2.34
C LEU A 162 16.56 17.83 3.64
N ILE A 163 17.88 17.68 3.58
CA ILE A 163 18.72 17.28 4.72
C ILE A 163 19.67 18.44 5.05
N PRO A 164 19.35 19.27 6.06
CA PRO A 164 20.19 20.38 6.45
C PRO A 164 21.59 19.92 6.82
N LYS A 165 22.62 20.53 6.20
CA LYS A 165 24.04 20.14 6.37
C LYS A 165 24.33 18.67 6.04
N GLY A 166 23.45 18.04 5.27
CA GLY A 166 23.59 16.67 4.78
C GLY A 166 24.71 16.53 3.76
N MET A 167 25.20 15.30 3.62
CA MET A 167 26.25 14.92 2.66
C MET A 167 25.70 14.40 1.33
N VAL A 168 24.38 14.37 1.17
CA VAL A 168 23.70 13.82 0.00
C VAL A 168 22.74 14.85 -0.56
N ASP A 169 22.62 14.85 -1.87
CA ASP A 169 21.67 15.64 -2.65
C ASP A 169 20.31 14.92 -2.72
N GLU A 170 19.26 15.70 -2.96
CA GLU A 170 17.88 15.24 -3.10
C GLU A 170 17.72 14.17 -4.18
N SER A 171 18.49 14.27 -5.28
CA SER A 171 18.52 13.29 -6.36
C SER A 171 18.89 11.88 -5.89
N LEU A 172 19.90 11.77 -5.01
CA LEU A 172 20.33 10.49 -4.46
C LEU A 172 19.29 9.93 -3.49
N VAL A 173 18.66 10.79 -2.69
CA VAL A 173 17.58 10.38 -1.78
C VAL A 173 16.39 9.84 -2.57
N ALA A 174 16.00 10.50 -3.66
CA ALA A 174 14.94 10.04 -4.55
C ALA A 174 15.26 8.66 -5.14
N HIS A 175 16.48 8.45 -5.64
CA HIS A 175 16.92 7.15 -6.14
C HIS A 175 16.89 6.05 -5.07
N ILE A 176 17.29 6.36 -3.82
CA ILE A 176 17.23 5.40 -2.71
C ILE A 176 15.79 4.97 -2.42
N ILE A 177 14.84 5.90 -2.47
CA ILE A 177 13.41 5.65 -2.26
C ILE A 177 12.88 4.76 -3.38
N GLU A 178 13.18 5.09 -4.64
CA GLU A 178 12.81 4.30 -5.81
C GLU A 178 13.34 2.87 -5.71
N GLU A 179 14.65 2.70 -5.45
CA GLU A 179 15.25 1.37 -5.27
C GLU A 179 14.58 0.57 -4.14
N LYS A 180 14.26 1.23 -3.02
CA LYS A 180 13.65 0.55 -1.87
C LYS A 180 12.21 0.13 -2.13
N PHE A 181 11.39 1.02 -2.66
CA PHE A 181 9.94 0.85 -2.69
C PHE A 181 9.43 0.36 -4.05
N LEU A 182 10.00 0.86 -5.16
CA LEU A 182 9.62 0.42 -6.51
C LEU A 182 10.34 -0.89 -6.87
N HIS A 183 11.64 -0.97 -6.64
CA HIS A 183 12.45 -2.13 -7.01
C HIS A 183 12.62 -3.17 -5.89
N HIS A 184 12.02 -2.93 -4.72
CA HIS A 184 12.09 -3.82 -3.56
C HIS A 184 13.53 -4.17 -3.13
N THR A 185 14.50 -3.30 -3.38
CA THR A 185 15.90 -3.49 -2.97
C THR A 185 16.03 -3.27 -1.46
N PRO A 186 16.42 -4.29 -0.66
CA PRO A 186 16.62 -4.10 0.77
C PRO A 186 17.72 -3.08 1.06
N VAL A 187 17.53 -2.25 2.08
CA VAL A 187 18.47 -1.15 2.46
C VAL A 187 19.91 -1.66 2.64
N TYR A 188 20.10 -2.82 3.28
CA TYR A 188 21.44 -3.39 3.47
C TYR A 188 22.14 -3.75 2.16
N ARG A 189 21.38 -4.05 1.09
CA ARG A 189 21.90 -4.34 -0.24
C ARG A 189 22.32 -3.06 -0.94
N LEU A 190 21.57 -1.97 -0.76
CA LEU A 190 21.98 -0.64 -1.23
C LEU A 190 23.30 -0.19 -0.59
N VAL A 191 23.44 -0.35 0.73
CA VAL A 191 24.71 -0.07 1.42
C VAL A 191 25.87 -0.85 0.79
N LYS A 192 25.66 -2.13 0.46
CA LYS A 192 26.69 -2.94 -0.21
C LYS A 192 27.02 -2.41 -1.61
N LYS A 193 26.02 -2.01 -2.41
CA LYS A 193 26.23 -1.39 -3.73
C LYS A 193 27.09 -0.13 -3.62
N TYR A 194 26.75 0.79 -2.70
CA TYR A 194 27.54 2.01 -2.48
C TYR A 194 28.96 1.71 -2.00
N LYS A 195 29.13 0.69 -1.15
CA LYS A 195 30.46 0.25 -0.72
C LYS A 195 31.33 -0.22 -1.88
N GLN A 196 30.74 -0.92 -2.86
CA GLN A 196 31.47 -1.46 -4.01
C GLN A 196 32.03 -0.37 -4.94
N ILE A 197 31.39 0.80 -4.96
CA ILE A 197 31.84 1.98 -5.72
C ILE A 197 32.69 2.94 -4.86
N GLY A 198 33.20 2.48 -3.71
CA GLY A 198 34.08 3.26 -2.83
C GLY A 198 33.35 4.22 -1.87
N VAL A 199 32.01 4.25 -1.86
CA VAL A 199 31.22 5.12 -0.99
C VAL A 199 30.94 4.42 0.35
N ASP A 200 31.93 4.44 1.24
CA ASP A 200 31.92 3.69 2.51
C ASP A 200 31.20 4.41 3.67
N PHE A 201 30.97 5.71 3.58
CA PHE A 201 30.38 6.49 4.67
C PHE A 201 28.87 6.24 4.83
N ILE A 202 28.20 5.73 3.79
CA ILE A 202 26.77 5.42 3.78
C ILE A 202 26.53 4.13 4.57
N LYS A 203 25.82 4.25 5.70
CA LYS A 203 25.44 3.13 6.57
C LYS A 203 23.94 2.93 6.56
N ASN A 204 23.48 1.74 6.98
CA ASN A 204 22.05 1.43 7.10
C ASN A 204 21.27 2.52 7.84
N ARG A 205 21.78 2.98 8.98
CA ARG A 205 21.17 4.05 9.78
C ARG A 205 21.01 5.35 8.98
N ASN A 206 21.99 5.70 8.15
CA ASN A 206 21.92 6.91 7.33
C ASN A 206 20.78 6.81 6.31
N LEU A 207 20.74 5.71 5.55
CA LEU A 207 19.69 5.48 4.55
C LEU A 207 18.29 5.49 5.18
N HIS A 208 18.10 4.82 6.32
CA HIS A 208 16.83 4.86 7.03
C HIS A 208 16.45 6.28 7.44
N ASN A 209 17.38 7.04 8.02
CA ASN A 209 17.13 8.43 8.41
C ASN A 209 16.77 9.32 7.21
N TRP A 210 17.45 9.16 6.07
CA TRP A 210 17.16 9.94 4.86
C TRP A 210 15.78 9.61 4.29
N ILE A 211 15.40 8.32 4.30
CA ILE A 211 14.06 7.90 3.91
C ILE A 211 13.00 8.50 4.85
N HIS A 212 13.25 8.54 6.15
CA HIS A 212 12.33 9.17 7.11
C HIS A 212 12.18 10.68 6.87
N GLN A 213 13.28 11.41 6.68
CA GLN A 213 13.23 12.84 6.39
C GLN A 213 12.52 13.15 5.06
N ALA A 214 12.74 12.33 4.03
CA ALA A 214 11.99 12.44 2.79
C ALA A 214 10.49 12.18 3.00
N ALA A 215 10.13 11.16 3.79
CA ALA A 215 8.74 10.87 4.11
C ALA A 215 8.08 12.03 4.88
N GLU A 216 8.78 12.63 5.86
CA GLU A 216 8.33 13.81 6.59
C GLU A 216 8.09 15.01 5.67
N ALA A 217 9.02 15.28 4.75
CA ALA A 217 8.86 16.36 3.77
C ALA A 217 7.68 16.14 2.81
N LEU A 218 7.35 14.88 2.51
CA LEU A 218 6.22 14.51 1.65
C LEU A 218 4.86 14.51 2.38
N MET A 219 4.82 14.68 3.71
CA MET A 219 3.56 14.69 4.48
C MET A 219 2.59 15.77 4.02
N SER A 220 3.08 16.94 3.61
CA SER A 220 2.23 18.00 3.08
C SER A 220 1.50 17.55 1.82
N LEU A 221 2.17 16.81 0.93
CA LEU A 221 1.54 16.24 -0.26
C LEU A 221 0.55 15.14 0.10
N TYR A 222 0.87 14.31 1.09
CA TYR A 222 -0.07 13.31 1.62
C TYR A 222 -1.36 13.96 2.11
N HIS A 223 -1.30 15.05 2.88
CA HIS A 223 -2.50 15.75 3.35
C HIS A 223 -3.28 16.47 2.25
N LEU A 224 -2.60 16.95 1.20
CA LEU A 224 -3.27 17.47 0.02
C LEU A 224 -4.00 16.35 -0.74
N LEU A 225 -3.35 15.19 -0.90
CA LEU A 225 -3.94 14.01 -1.50
C LEU A 225 -5.16 13.52 -0.73
N GLU A 226 -5.09 13.51 0.60
CA GLU A 226 -6.19 13.16 1.49
C GLU A 226 -7.40 14.08 1.29
N LYS A 227 -7.18 15.40 1.24
CA LYS A 227 -8.23 16.38 0.96
C LYS A 227 -8.85 16.19 -0.42
N ASP A 228 -8.01 15.98 -1.43
CA ASP A 228 -8.46 15.72 -2.80
C ASP A 228 -9.33 14.46 -2.89
N MET A 229 -8.88 13.34 -2.29
CA MET A 229 -9.66 12.10 -2.19
C MET A 229 -11.02 12.35 -1.54
N LEU A 230 -11.06 13.03 -0.38
CA LEU A 230 -12.32 13.28 0.34
C LEU A 230 -13.29 14.23 -0.39
N SER A 231 -12.82 15.00 -1.37
CA SER A 231 -13.68 15.82 -2.22
C SER A 231 -14.35 15.03 -3.35
N SER A 232 -13.89 13.80 -3.61
CA SER A 232 -14.35 12.98 -4.72
C SER A 232 -15.76 12.41 -4.46
N PRO A 233 -16.65 12.37 -5.45
CA PRO A 233 -18.03 11.92 -5.24
C PRO A 233 -18.14 10.43 -4.91
N TYR A 234 -17.11 9.65 -5.27
CA TYR A 234 -17.08 8.20 -5.08
C TYR A 234 -15.68 7.72 -4.68
N LEU A 235 -15.61 6.93 -3.61
CA LEU A 235 -14.38 6.32 -3.11
C LEU A 235 -14.57 4.83 -2.82
N GLN A 236 -13.47 4.09 -2.90
CA GLN A 236 -13.40 2.70 -2.49
C GLN A 236 -12.49 2.57 -1.27
N GLY A 237 -13.02 1.96 -0.20
CA GLY A 237 -12.30 1.69 1.04
C GLY A 237 -11.96 0.20 1.17
N GLY A 238 -10.82 -0.09 1.78
CA GLY A 238 -10.48 -1.44 2.22
C GLY A 238 -9.23 -1.46 3.08
N GLU A 239 -8.86 -2.63 3.57
CA GLU A 239 -7.67 -2.77 4.41
C GLU A 239 -6.85 -4.01 4.01
N SER A 240 -5.53 -3.90 4.20
CA SER A 240 -4.60 -5.00 4.04
C SER A 240 -3.70 -5.13 5.26
N THR A 241 -3.40 -6.35 5.67
CA THR A 241 -2.56 -6.60 6.84
C THR A 241 -1.09 -6.70 6.46
N LEU A 242 -0.21 -6.20 7.33
CA LEU A 242 1.23 -6.40 7.24
C LEU A 242 1.81 -6.86 8.59
N LYS A 243 2.88 -7.65 8.55
CA LYS A 243 3.63 -8.01 9.76
C LYS A 243 4.68 -6.93 10.04
N VAL A 244 4.53 -6.27 11.18
CA VAL A 244 5.39 -5.17 11.61
C VAL A 244 6.20 -5.63 12.80
N LEU A 245 7.52 -5.43 12.74
CA LEU A 245 8.40 -5.77 13.87
C LEU A 245 8.07 -4.89 15.07
N SER A 246 7.90 -5.52 16.23
CA SER A 246 7.60 -4.82 17.47
C SER A 246 8.86 -4.24 18.06
N SER A 247 8.82 -2.95 18.44
CA SER A 247 9.87 -2.32 19.24
C SER A 247 9.89 -2.81 20.68
N LYS A 248 8.76 -3.35 21.18
CA LYS A 248 8.59 -3.75 22.59
C LYS A 248 9.30 -5.06 22.94
N LYS A 249 9.40 -5.98 21.98
CA LYS A 249 10.02 -7.29 22.20
C LYS A 249 10.86 -7.69 20.98
N PRO A 250 12.18 -7.86 21.14
CA PRO A 250 13.06 -8.34 20.08
C PRO A 250 12.56 -9.66 19.48
N GLY A 251 12.48 -9.72 18.15
CA GLY A 251 12.01 -10.89 17.41
C GLY A 251 10.48 -11.07 17.39
N ALA A 252 9.71 -10.23 18.08
CA ALA A 252 8.26 -10.24 17.98
C ALA A 252 7.77 -9.35 16.83
N SER A 253 6.59 -9.68 16.30
CA SER A 253 5.87 -8.86 15.33
C SER A 253 4.41 -8.71 15.74
N HIS A 254 3.80 -7.56 15.49
CA HIS A 254 2.35 -7.40 15.53
C HIS A 254 1.79 -7.34 14.10
N THR A 255 0.48 -7.55 13.98
CA THR A 255 -0.24 -7.31 12.74
C THR A 255 -0.58 -5.83 12.67
N GLY A 256 0.00 -5.10 11.72
CA GLY A 256 -0.42 -3.75 11.37
C GLY A 256 -1.40 -3.77 10.20
N TYR A 257 -2.10 -2.66 10.00
CA TYR A 257 -3.12 -2.49 8.98
C TYR A 257 -2.77 -1.32 8.09
N MET A 258 -2.83 -1.55 6.79
CA MET A 258 -2.80 -0.50 5.79
C MET A 258 -4.22 -0.30 5.30
N TRP A 259 -4.82 0.81 5.69
CA TRP A 259 -6.11 1.28 5.20
C TRP A 259 -5.89 1.89 3.83
N LEU A 260 -6.68 1.46 2.86
CA LEU A 260 -6.63 1.91 1.48
C LEU A 260 -7.86 2.76 1.19
N ILE A 261 -7.62 3.90 0.56
CA ILE A 261 -8.63 4.73 -0.07
C ILE A 261 -8.27 4.80 -1.55
N HIS A 262 -9.18 4.40 -2.42
CA HIS A 262 -8.97 4.45 -3.86
C HIS A 262 -10.07 5.28 -4.52
N ASN A 263 -9.67 6.25 -5.33
CA ASN A 263 -10.55 6.94 -6.24
C ASN A 263 -10.43 6.30 -7.64
N PRO A 264 -11.48 5.61 -8.13
CA PRO A 264 -11.45 4.95 -9.43
C PRO A 264 -11.61 5.92 -10.62
N GLU A 265 -12.07 7.15 -10.40
CA GLU A 265 -12.23 8.16 -11.46
C GLU A 265 -10.86 8.66 -11.94
N ASN A 266 -10.01 9.10 -11.01
CA ASN A 266 -8.67 9.59 -11.32
C ASN A 266 -7.55 8.55 -11.09
N GLN A 267 -7.92 7.31 -10.74
CA GLN A 267 -7.00 6.18 -10.49
C GLN A 267 -5.98 6.44 -9.37
N THR A 268 -6.36 7.26 -8.39
CA THR A 268 -5.47 7.59 -7.27
C THR A 268 -5.71 6.68 -6.08
N THR A 269 -4.64 6.34 -5.35
CA THR A 269 -4.72 5.52 -4.14
C THR A 269 -3.93 6.16 -3.02
N LEU A 270 -4.57 6.29 -1.87
CA LEU A 270 -3.97 6.70 -0.62
C LEU A 270 -3.87 5.51 0.33
N PHE A 271 -2.73 5.38 0.99
CA PHE A 271 -2.46 4.36 1.98
C PHE A 271 -2.26 5.00 3.35
N HIS A 272 -3.05 4.59 4.33
CA HIS A 272 -2.96 5.04 5.72
C HIS A 272 -2.63 3.87 6.64
N TYR A 273 -1.48 3.94 7.31
CA TYR A 273 -1.05 2.89 8.23
C TYR A 273 -1.56 3.14 9.65
N ASP A 274 -2.15 2.10 10.25
CA ASP A 274 -2.45 2.07 11.69
C ASP A 274 -2.04 0.71 12.31
N PRO A 275 -1.51 0.67 13.55
CA PRO A 275 -1.22 -0.60 14.22
C PRO A 275 -2.47 -1.42 14.54
N THR A 276 -3.68 -0.86 14.40
CA THR A 276 -4.95 -1.48 14.73
C THR A 276 -5.95 -1.43 13.58
N ARG A 277 -6.95 -2.31 13.64
CA ARG A 277 -8.14 -2.27 12.76
C ARG A 277 -9.34 -1.63 13.47
N GLN A 278 -9.10 -0.69 14.40
CA GLN A 278 -10.18 -0.15 15.23
C GLN A 278 -11.14 0.72 14.43
N HIS A 279 -12.39 0.79 14.89
CA HIS A 279 -13.41 1.66 14.29
C HIS A 279 -12.97 3.13 14.24
N ARG A 280 -12.17 3.59 15.23
CA ARG A 280 -11.65 4.97 15.25
C ARG A 280 -10.95 5.36 13.96
N VAL A 281 -10.23 4.44 13.31
CA VAL A 281 -9.43 4.74 12.11
C VAL A 281 -10.37 5.01 10.93
N ALA A 282 -11.46 4.24 10.81
CA ALA A 282 -12.49 4.52 9.81
C ALA A 282 -13.16 5.88 10.06
N HIS A 283 -13.41 6.25 11.33
CA HIS A 283 -13.95 7.57 11.66
C HIS A 283 -12.97 8.72 11.39
N GLU A 284 -11.68 8.52 11.64
CA GLU A 284 -10.63 9.49 11.32
C GLU A 284 -10.54 9.72 9.80
N LEU A 285 -10.62 8.66 9.00
CA LEU A 285 -10.49 8.74 7.54
C LEU A 285 -11.76 9.23 6.83
N PHE A 286 -12.94 8.74 7.22
CA PHE A 286 -14.19 8.94 6.48
C PHE A 286 -15.24 9.76 7.24
N GLY A 287 -14.95 10.21 8.46
CA GLY A 287 -15.92 10.89 9.32
C GLY A 287 -16.49 12.19 8.72
N GLN A 288 -15.75 12.85 7.84
CA GLN A 288 -16.15 14.08 7.14
C GLN A 288 -16.50 13.84 5.66
N TYR A 289 -16.50 12.59 5.20
CA TYR A 289 -16.73 12.28 3.80
C TYR A 289 -18.22 12.40 3.44
N GLY A 290 -18.56 13.21 2.44
CA GLY A 290 -19.95 13.44 2.03
C GLY A 290 -20.38 12.70 0.75
N GLY A 291 -19.55 11.78 0.24
CA GLY A 291 -19.80 11.06 -1.01
C GLY A 291 -20.26 9.62 -0.82
N ILE A 292 -20.11 8.82 -1.87
CA ILE A 292 -20.42 7.39 -1.88
C ILE A 292 -19.15 6.61 -1.53
N LEU A 293 -19.17 5.87 -0.42
CA LEU A 293 -18.08 4.99 -0.03
C LEU A 293 -18.45 3.54 -0.36
N GLN A 294 -17.68 2.88 -1.23
CA GLN A 294 -17.75 1.43 -1.42
C GLN A 294 -16.73 0.73 -0.54
N ALA A 295 -17.18 -0.11 0.39
CA ALA A 295 -16.28 -0.88 1.25
C ALA A 295 -16.72 -2.34 1.39
N ASP A 296 -15.92 -3.16 2.08
CA ASP A 296 -16.36 -4.50 2.49
C ASP A 296 -17.46 -4.42 3.58
N GLY A 297 -17.95 -5.57 4.04
CA GLY A 297 -18.99 -5.64 5.07
C GLY A 297 -18.52 -5.35 6.49
N TYR A 298 -17.36 -4.71 6.69
CA TYR A 298 -16.80 -4.44 8.01
C TYR A 298 -17.60 -3.38 8.78
N GLU A 299 -17.92 -3.68 10.03
CA GLU A 299 -18.79 -2.87 10.89
C GLU A 299 -18.24 -1.47 11.18
N ALA A 300 -16.93 -1.24 11.01
CA ALA A 300 -16.35 0.10 11.15
C ALA A 300 -16.89 1.07 10.09
N TYR A 301 -17.09 0.63 8.85
CA TYR A 301 -17.67 1.49 7.81
C TYR A 301 -19.14 1.81 8.09
N GLU A 302 -19.89 0.82 8.61
CA GLU A 302 -21.28 1.03 9.04
C GLU A 302 -21.38 1.98 10.23
N SER A 303 -20.42 1.94 11.18
CA SER A 303 -20.42 2.88 12.29
C SER A 303 -20.16 4.32 11.83
N VAL A 304 -19.31 4.51 10.82
CA VAL A 304 -19.14 5.83 10.18
C VAL A 304 -20.42 6.28 9.49
N ALA A 305 -21.05 5.44 8.67
CA ALA A 305 -22.28 5.79 7.96
C ALA A 305 -23.44 6.14 8.92
N LYS A 306 -23.52 5.48 10.07
CA LYS A 306 -24.48 5.82 11.14
C LYS A 306 -24.18 7.17 11.78
N ALA A 307 -22.91 7.51 11.97
CA ALA A 307 -22.49 8.76 12.59
C ALA A 307 -22.51 9.96 11.61
N ASN A 308 -22.34 9.71 10.31
CA ASN A 308 -22.31 10.71 9.25
C ASN A 308 -23.37 10.40 8.19
N PRO A 309 -24.59 10.96 8.30
CA PRO A 309 -25.67 10.75 7.34
C PRO A 309 -25.40 11.30 5.93
N GLN A 310 -24.37 12.15 5.75
CA GLN A 310 -23.99 12.67 4.43
C GLN A 310 -23.24 11.62 3.61
N MET A 311 -22.61 10.64 4.26
CA MET A 311 -21.91 9.56 3.58
C MET A 311 -22.87 8.45 3.19
N ARG A 312 -22.89 8.06 1.92
CA ARG A 312 -23.62 6.88 1.46
C ARG A 312 -22.69 5.67 1.39
N LEU A 313 -22.86 4.72 2.31
CA LEU A 313 -22.13 3.44 2.26
C LEU A 313 -22.79 2.46 1.28
N ILE A 314 -21.99 1.89 0.38
CA ILE A 314 -22.37 0.76 -0.47
C ILE A 314 -21.41 -0.42 -0.24
N ASN A 315 -21.92 -1.65 -0.30
CA ASN A 315 -21.10 -2.83 -0.06
C ASN A 315 -20.44 -3.31 -1.36
N CYS A 316 -19.21 -3.80 -1.22
CA CYS A 316 -18.42 -4.34 -2.31
C CYS A 316 -18.97 -5.70 -2.76
N MET A 317 -19.52 -5.77 -3.97
CA MET A 317 -20.06 -7.01 -4.54
C MET A 317 -19.00 -8.10 -4.75
N ALA A 318 -17.73 -7.73 -4.92
CA ALA A 318 -16.65 -8.71 -5.01
C ALA A 318 -16.47 -9.48 -3.68
N HIS A 319 -16.58 -8.79 -2.55
CA HIS A 319 -16.55 -9.42 -1.22
C HIS A 319 -17.79 -10.30 -0.99
N ALA A 320 -18.98 -9.82 -1.38
CA ALA A 320 -20.20 -10.63 -1.31
C ALA A 320 -20.07 -11.92 -2.15
N ARG A 321 -19.63 -11.82 -3.42
CA ARG A 321 -19.35 -12.97 -4.29
C ARG A 321 -18.39 -13.96 -3.66
N ARG A 322 -17.28 -13.49 -3.08
CA ARG A 322 -16.29 -14.36 -2.44
C ARG A 322 -16.92 -15.21 -1.33
N LYS A 323 -17.86 -14.64 -0.56
CA LYS A 323 -18.64 -15.39 0.44
C LYS A 323 -19.60 -16.41 -0.15
N PHE A 324 -20.26 -16.13 -1.26
CA PHE A 324 -21.07 -17.13 -1.95
C PHE A 324 -20.23 -18.24 -2.59
N VAL A 325 -19.01 -17.95 -3.06
CA VAL A 325 -18.05 -18.99 -3.49
C VAL A 325 -17.68 -19.90 -2.31
N GLU A 326 -17.36 -19.33 -1.14
CA GLU A 326 -17.11 -20.11 0.08
C GLU A 326 -18.34 -20.97 0.45
N ALA A 327 -19.55 -20.40 0.35
CA ALA A 327 -20.81 -21.08 0.67
C ALA A 327 -21.21 -22.19 -0.32
N SER A 328 -20.70 -22.17 -1.56
CA SER A 328 -21.03 -23.17 -2.59
C SER A 328 -20.72 -24.62 -2.20
N ASN A 329 -19.84 -24.82 -1.20
CA ASN A 329 -19.51 -26.13 -0.64
C ASN A 329 -20.57 -26.66 0.35
N SER A 330 -21.44 -25.81 0.88
CA SER A 330 -22.42 -26.15 1.95
C SER A 330 -23.85 -26.02 1.53
N ASP A 331 -24.15 -24.96 0.76
CA ASP A 331 -25.50 -24.61 0.31
C ASP A 331 -25.45 -24.46 -1.22
N PRO A 332 -25.27 -25.57 -1.97
CA PRO A 332 -24.95 -25.51 -3.39
C PRO A 332 -26.02 -24.86 -4.29
N PRO A 333 -27.34 -25.07 -4.09
CA PRO A 333 -28.33 -24.53 -5.03
C PRO A 333 -28.46 -23.00 -4.90
N GLU A 334 -28.55 -22.46 -3.69
CA GLU A 334 -28.67 -21.02 -3.44
C GLU A 334 -27.38 -20.28 -3.81
N ALA A 335 -26.23 -20.83 -3.44
CA ALA A 335 -24.95 -20.24 -3.81
C ALA A 335 -24.73 -20.26 -5.32
N LYS A 336 -25.10 -21.35 -6.01
CA LYS A 336 -25.00 -21.44 -7.47
C LYS A 336 -25.92 -20.42 -8.15
N TYR A 337 -27.16 -20.24 -7.68
CA TYR A 337 -28.06 -19.24 -8.23
C TYR A 337 -27.46 -17.83 -8.17
N TYR A 338 -26.99 -17.40 -6.99
CA TYR A 338 -26.34 -16.11 -6.83
C TYR A 338 -25.12 -15.95 -7.74
N LEU A 339 -24.25 -16.96 -7.81
CA LEU A 339 -23.02 -16.91 -8.62
C LEU A 339 -23.30 -16.85 -10.12
N VAL A 340 -24.39 -17.47 -10.61
CA VAL A 340 -24.83 -17.36 -12.01
C VAL A 340 -25.27 -15.93 -12.31
N GLN A 341 -26.12 -15.34 -11.46
CA GLN A 341 -26.62 -13.98 -11.66
C GLN A 341 -25.48 -12.94 -11.62
N ILE A 342 -24.56 -13.05 -10.65
CA ILE A 342 -23.35 -12.21 -10.62
C ILE A 342 -22.47 -12.46 -11.85
N GLY A 343 -22.38 -13.71 -12.31
CA GLY A 343 -21.65 -14.05 -13.53
C GLY A 343 -22.16 -13.29 -14.76
N ALA A 344 -23.49 -13.15 -14.90
CA ALA A 344 -24.10 -12.37 -15.97
C ALA A 344 -23.70 -10.88 -15.91
N LEU A 345 -23.65 -10.28 -14.72
CA LEU A 345 -23.17 -8.90 -14.54
C LEU A 345 -21.69 -8.73 -14.94
N TYR A 346 -20.84 -9.68 -14.56
CA TYR A 346 -19.42 -9.65 -14.92
C TYR A 346 -19.22 -9.82 -16.43
N HIS A 347 -20.05 -10.65 -17.08
CA HIS A 347 -20.05 -10.81 -18.53
C HIS A 347 -20.39 -9.49 -19.22
N LEU A 348 -21.46 -8.82 -18.80
CA LEU A 348 -21.86 -7.52 -19.33
C LEU A 348 -20.73 -6.48 -19.22
N GLU A 349 -20.11 -6.36 -18.04
CA GLU A 349 -19.00 -5.42 -17.82
C GLU A 349 -17.77 -5.75 -18.66
N ARG A 350 -17.52 -7.05 -18.91
CA ARG A 350 -16.44 -7.49 -19.78
C ARG A 350 -16.71 -7.13 -21.23
N GLU A 351 -17.89 -7.41 -21.76
CA GLU A 351 -18.28 -7.04 -23.12
C GLU A 351 -18.19 -5.53 -23.35
N LEU A 352 -18.72 -4.73 -22.42
CA LEU A 352 -18.64 -3.27 -22.47
C LEU A 352 -17.19 -2.75 -22.46
N ARG A 353 -16.29 -3.44 -21.75
CA ARG A 353 -14.85 -3.11 -21.74
C ARG A 353 -14.17 -3.49 -23.04
N GLU A 354 -14.44 -4.67 -23.57
CA GLU A 354 -13.89 -5.14 -24.86
C GLU A 354 -14.37 -4.27 -26.03
N GLN A 355 -15.61 -3.79 -25.99
CA GLN A 355 -16.19 -2.85 -26.95
C GLN A 355 -15.69 -1.41 -26.78
N LYS A 356 -14.90 -1.12 -25.73
CA LYS A 356 -14.51 0.25 -25.33
C LYS A 356 -15.71 1.20 -25.28
N ALA A 357 -16.85 0.71 -24.79
CA ALA A 357 -18.09 1.46 -24.71
C ALA A 357 -17.91 2.72 -23.88
N ASP A 358 -18.49 3.82 -24.36
CA ASP A 358 -18.50 5.12 -23.69
C ASP A 358 -19.41 5.12 -22.45
N TYR A 359 -19.42 6.24 -21.73
CA TYR A 359 -20.17 6.38 -20.49
C TYR A 359 -21.68 6.16 -20.70
N GLU A 360 -22.26 6.76 -21.75
CA GLU A 360 -23.69 6.70 -22.01
C GLU A 360 -24.15 5.29 -22.39
N THR A 361 -23.40 4.60 -23.26
CA THR A 361 -23.68 3.21 -23.62
C THR A 361 -23.60 2.29 -22.40
N ARG A 362 -22.58 2.49 -21.54
CA ARG A 362 -22.44 1.73 -20.28
C ARG A 362 -23.63 1.96 -19.36
N PHE A 363 -24.04 3.21 -19.19
CA PHE A 363 -25.18 3.56 -18.34
C PHE A 363 -26.47 2.89 -18.86
N ASN A 364 -26.78 3.04 -20.14
CA ASN A 364 -27.99 2.49 -20.74
C ASN A 364 -28.03 0.97 -20.65
N LYS A 365 -26.93 0.26 -21.00
CA LYS A 365 -26.88 -1.20 -20.86
C LYS A 365 -26.98 -1.67 -19.41
N ARG A 366 -26.44 -0.92 -18.44
CA ARG A 366 -26.61 -1.23 -17.01
C ARG A 366 -28.08 -1.08 -16.59
N GLN A 367 -28.77 -0.03 -17.04
CA GLN A 367 -30.20 0.14 -16.78
C GLN A 367 -31.04 -0.98 -17.40
N GLU A 368 -30.74 -1.37 -18.63
CA GLU A 368 -31.50 -2.39 -19.36
C GLU A 368 -31.27 -3.81 -18.81
N ILE A 369 -30.03 -4.15 -18.45
CA ILE A 369 -29.64 -5.54 -18.14
C ILE A 369 -29.29 -5.71 -16.66
N ALA A 370 -28.42 -4.85 -16.11
CA ALA A 370 -27.90 -5.04 -14.76
C ALA A 370 -28.96 -4.74 -13.68
N VAL A 371 -29.74 -3.68 -13.84
CA VAL A 371 -30.76 -3.27 -12.85
C VAL A 371 -31.83 -4.35 -12.66
N PRO A 372 -32.41 -4.96 -13.71
CA PRO A 372 -33.35 -6.07 -13.55
C PRO A 372 -32.76 -7.27 -12.81
N ILE A 373 -31.53 -7.70 -13.16
CA ILE A 373 -30.85 -8.82 -12.49
C ILE A 373 -30.64 -8.51 -11.00
N LEU A 374 -30.22 -7.28 -10.68
CA LEU A 374 -30.02 -6.86 -9.28
C LEU A 374 -31.34 -6.80 -8.51
N SER A 375 -32.43 -6.37 -9.15
CA SER A 375 -33.77 -6.31 -8.56
C SER A 375 -34.31 -7.71 -8.27
N GLU A 376 -34.10 -8.65 -9.19
CA GLU A 376 -34.45 -10.06 -9.00
C GLU A 376 -33.63 -10.68 -7.86
N LEU A 377 -32.32 -10.42 -7.81
CA LEU A 377 -31.44 -10.86 -6.73
C LEU A 377 -31.87 -10.30 -5.37
N GLU A 378 -32.28 -9.03 -5.32
CA GLU A 378 -32.75 -8.40 -4.08
C GLU A 378 -34.04 -9.06 -3.58
N ASN A 379 -35.02 -9.28 -4.47
CA ASN A 379 -36.27 -9.94 -4.12
C ASN A 379 -36.04 -11.39 -3.64
N TRP A 380 -35.21 -12.14 -4.37
CA TRP A 380 -34.82 -13.49 -3.98
C TRP A 380 -34.13 -13.54 -2.61
N MET A 381 -33.22 -12.60 -2.32
CA MET A 381 -32.59 -12.51 -0.99
C MET A 381 -33.60 -12.17 0.11
N LYS A 382 -34.55 -11.26 -0.14
CA LYS A 382 -35.62 -10.93 0.82
C LYS A 382 -36.47 -12.14 1.14
N GLU A 383 -36.86 -12.92 0.13
CA GLU A 383 -37.63 -14.15 0.30
C GLU A 383 -36.88 -15.20 1.12
N LEU A 384 -35.60 -15.42 0.82
CA LEU A 384 -34.74 -16.34 1.59
C LEU A 384 -34.65 -15.96 3.07
N VAL A 385 -34.52 -14.67 3.37
CA VAL A 385 -34.47 -14.18 4.76
C VAL A 385 -35.83 -14.35 5.44
N MET A 386 -36.94 -14.02 4.75
CA MET A 386 -38.30 -14.14 5.30
C MET A 386 -38.69 -15.59 5.60
N GLN A 387 -38.28 -16.54 4.76
CA GLN A 387 -38.61 -17.96 4.91
C GLN A 387 -37.83 -18.65 6.05
N LYS A 388 -36.91 -17.95 6.74
CA LYS A 388 -36.00 -18.52 7.77
C LYS A 388 -35.29 -19.81 7.32
N SER A 389 -35.16 -20.02 6.01
CA SER A 389 -34.50 -21.18 5.42
C SER A 389 -32.99 -21.15 5.65
N ILE A 390 -32.44 -19.98 6.00
CA ILE A 390 -31.02 -19.74 6.25
C ILE A 390 -30.78 -19.41 7.72
N LEU A 391 -29.95 -20.22 8.39
CA LEU A 391 -29.57 -19.99 9.78
C LEU A 391 -28.60 -18.79 9.87
N PRO A 392 -28.71 -17.89 10.87
CA PRO A 392 -27.83 -16.72 11.01
C PRO A 392 -26.33 -17.06 11.10
N LYS A 393 -26.00 -18.25 11.62
CA LYS A 393 -24.61 -18.73 11.75
C LYS A 393 -24.10 -19.49 10.53
N SER A 394 -24.97 -19.84 9.57
CA SER A 394 -24.57 -20.51 8.33
C SER A 394 -23.70 -19.59 7.46
N PRO A 395 -22.90 -20.14 6.55
CA PRO A 395 -22.07 -19.35 5.63
C PRO A 395 -22.89 -18.31 4.83
N LEU A 396 -24.11 -18.68 4.40
CA LEU A 396 -25.06 -17.79 3.75
C LEU A 396 -25.63 -16.72 4.70
N GLY A 397 -25.95 -17.09 5.95
CA GLY A 397 -26.47 -16.14 6.95
C GLY A 397 -25.45 -15.08 7.40
N LYS A 398 -24.15 -15.35 7.21
CA LYS A 398 -23.06 -14.39 7.46
C LYS A 398 -22.83 -13.43 6.28
N VAL A 399 -23.48 -13.63 5.13
CA VAL A 399 -23.42 -12.69 4.02
C VAL A 399 -24.37 -11.53 4.32
N LYS A 400 -23.82 -10.34 4.58
CA LYS A 400 -24.65 -9.13 4.68
C LYS A 400 -25.29 -8.87 3.32
N PRO A 401 -26.63 -8.68 3.24
CA PRO A 401 -27.31 -8.42 1.99
C PRO A 401 -26.76 -7.17 1.30
N LEU A 402 -26.91 -7.12 -0.03
CA LEU A 402 -26.60 -5.94 -0.84
C LEU A 402 -27.33 -4.72 -0.24
N PRO A 403 -26.70 -3.53 -0.21
CA PRO A 403 -27.44 -2.32 0.10
C PRO A 403 -28.53 -2.16 -0.94
N THR A 404 -29.69 -1.66 -0.50
CA THR A 404 -30.69 -1.07 -1.39
C THR A 404 -30.00 -0.12 -2.37
N LEU A 405 -30.16 -0.42 -3.67
CA LEU A 405 -29.61 0.33 -4.79
C LEU A 405 -29.97 1.82 -4.74
#